data_AF-A0AA37JH31-F1
#
_entry.id   AF-A0AA37JH31-F1
#
_cell.length_a   1.000
_cell.length_b   1.000
_cell.length_c   1.000
_cell.angle_alpha   90.00
_cell.angle_beta   90.00
_cell.angle_gamma   90.00
#
_symmetry.space_group_name_H-M   'P 1'
#
loop_
_entity.id
_entity.type
_entity.pdbx_description
1 polymer ?
#
loop_
_entity_poly.entity_id
_entity_poly.type
_entity_poly.pdbx_seq_one_letter_code
_entity_poly.pdbx_strand_id
1 'polypeptide(L)'
;MNEEQKKWDVVPFDTFEQYLGPRYENVPGVEYILENGTLLYFMEEAPGVYESADHTVTGATDKPKLYVPVYDGDELQPSSFAEVGAREQFAAITDFTVTMGLPGVNQRQEPGFVLDNGLVLLESERDSQGNYKAGAGMDGMFLQTGRVFAPIRYDGGEIIAFVEQPPAREREQEQAKAPEPEKPARVNQGYTILESVDAGGVEFVLGENPKAVQPFVTWRRVDGGGPTDFTWGHYYNDYQSAKRDLMGRAQEQLNDQNEGKPPSLRAKLRMAQENKSLPGPHRPAPEKER
;
A
#
# COMPACT_ATOMS: atom_id res chain seq x y z
N MET A 1 8.29 3.61 24.79
CA MET A 1 8.57 2.36 24.06
C MET A 1 9.02 2.82 22.69
N ASN A 2 10.27 2.53 22.32
CA ASN A 2 10.81 2.94 21.01
C ASN A 2 10.03 2.19 19.94
N GLU A 3 9.46 2.93 18.99
CA GLU A 3 9.03 2.38 17.72
C GLU A 3 10.28 1.80 17.06
N GLU A 4 10.39 0.47 16.99
CA GLU A 4 11.37 -0.19 16.13
C GLU A 4 11.01 0.20 14.69
N GLN A 5 11.63 1.28 14.20
CA GLN A 5 11.56 1.65 12.79
C GLN A 5 12.00 0.45 11.97
N LYS A 6 11.14 0.02 11.05
CA LYS A 6 11.39 -1.17 10.23
C LYS A 6 12.62 -0.91 9.37
N LYS A 7 13.69 -1.68 9.63
CA LYS A 7 14.96 -1.61 8.90
C LYS A 7 15.01 -2.73 7.88
N TRP A 8 15.56 -2.41 6.72
CA TRP A 8 15.74 -3.37 5.63
C TRP A 8 17.16 -3.27 5.11
N ASP A 9 17.80 -4.42 4.98
CA ASP A 9 19.15 -4.50 4.43
C ASP A 9 19.12 -4.19 2.92
N VAL A 10 20.22 -3.59 2.44
CA VAL A 10 20.42 -3.29 1.02
C VAL A 10 21.03 -4.49 0.34
N VAL A 11 20.52 -4.83 -0.86
CA VAL A 11 21.17 -5.84 -1.69
C VAL A 11 21.89 -5.17 -2.85
N PRO A 12 23.18 -5.49 -3.09
CA PRO A 12 23.93 -4.94 -4.21
C PRO A 12 23.23 -5.24 -5.55
N PHE A 13 23.12 -4.24 -6.42
CA PHE A 13 22.43 -4.33 -7.71
C PHE A 13 22.91 -5.54 -8.55
N ASP A 14 24.23 -5.76 -8.60
CA ASP A 14 24.88 -6.87 -9.30
C ASP A 14 24.48 -8.27 -8.77
N THR A 15 24.12 -8.36 -7.49
CA THR A 15 23.72 -9.63 -6.85
C THR A 15 22.31 -10.06 -7.27
N PHE A 16 21.46 -9.09 -7.61
CA PHE A 16 20.06 -9.32 -7.97
C PHE A 16 19.86 -9.64 -9.46
N GLU A 17 20.74 -9.18 -10.37
CA GLU A 17 20.66 -9.51 -11.80
C GLU A 17 20.57 -11.03 -12.08
N GLN A 18 21.24 -11.85 -11.27
CA GLN A 18 21.25 -13.31 -11.42
C GLN A 18 19.92 -13.98 -11.00
N TYR A 19 19.11 -13.35 -10.15
CA TYR A 19 17.87 -13.92 -9.60
C TYR A 19 16.59 -13.43 -10.29
N LEU A 20 16.67 -12.35 -11.08
CA LEU A 20 15.50 -11.63 -11.57
C LEU A 20 15.11 -11.94 -13.03
N GLY A 21 16.01 -12.59 -13.79
CA GLY A 21 15.74 -13.01 -15.17
C GLY A 21 15.52 -11.85 -16.16
N PRO A 22 15.13 -12.14 -17.42
CA PRO A 22 15.09 -11.18 -18.52
C PRO A 22 13.98 -10.11 -18.44
N ARG A 23 13.29 -9.96 -17.30
CA ARG A 23 12.31 -8.88 -17.07
C ARG A 23 12.96 -7.55 -16.64
N TYR A 24 14.28 -7.53 -16.51
CA TYR A 24 15.06 -6.42 -15.97
C TYR A 24 15.65 -5.47 -17.03
N GLU A 25 14.88 -5.17 -18.08
CA GLU A 25 15.21 -4.04 -18.95
C GLU A 25 14.76 -2.74 -18.27
N ASN A 26 15.69 -2.08 -17.58
CA ASN A 26 15.66 -0.65 -17.25
C ASN A 26 14.43 -0.20 -16.43
N VAL A 27 14.56 -0.18 -15.10
CA VAL A 27 13.73 0.71 -14.28
C VAL A 27 14.51 2.02 -14.11
N PRO A 28 14.36 3.00 -15.02
CA PRO A 28 15.17 4.22 -15.01
C PRO A 28 14.99 4.98 -13.69
N GLY A 29 16.10 5.35 -13.06
CA GLY A 29 16.11 6.18 -11.86
C GLY A 29 16.05 5.43 -10.53
N VAL A 30 15.96 4.09 -10.51
CA VAL A 30 16.11 3.31 -9.27
C VAL A 30 17.56 3.38 -8.80
N GLU A 31 17.77 3.80 -7.55
CA GLU A 31 19.09 3.84 -6.92
C GLU A 31 19.37 2.61 -6.05
N TYR A 32 18.36 2.12 -5.33
CA TYR A 32 18.51 0.98 -4.41
C TYR A 32 17.36 0.00 -4.51
N ILE A 33 17.64 -1.25 -4.17
CA ILE A 33 16.66 -2.32 -4.03
C ILE A 33 16.84 -2.95 -2.65
N LEU A 34 15.76 -2.99 -1.88
CA LEU A 34 15.74 -3.62 -0.55
C LEU A 34 15.54 -5.14 -0.68
N GLU A 35 15.94 -5.90 0.34
CA GLU A 35 15.81 -7.37 0.36
C GLU A 35 14.39 -7.90 0.06
N ASN A 36 13.37 -7.15 0.47
CA ASN A 36 11.96 -7.48 0.23
C ASN A 36 11.48 -7.16 -1.21
N GLY A 37 12.37 -6.65 -2.07
CA GLY A 37 12.06 -6.27 -3.43
C GLY A 37 11.52 -4.85 -3.61
N THR A 38 11.52 -4.02 -2.57
CA THR A 38 11.15 -2.60 -2.68
C THR A 38 12.18 -1.85 -3.52
N LEU A 39 11.71 -1.10 -4.53
CA LEU A 39 12.54 -0.26 -5.39
C LEU A 39 12.56 1.16 -4.83
N LEU A 40 13.75 1.74 -4.63
CA LEU A 40 13.93 3.08 -4.07
C LEU A 40 14.47 4.08 -5.09
N TYR A 41 13.87 5.26 -5.10
CA TYR A 41 14.23 6.41 -5.92
C TYR A 41 14.65 7.57 -5.02
N PHE A 42 15.66 8.33 -5.42
CA PHE A 42 16.10 9.51 -4.70
C PHE A 42 15.08 10.66 -4.85
N MET A 43 14.82 11.38 -3.75
CA MET A 43 13.95 12.56 -3.75
C MET A 43 14.76 13.84 -3.89
N GLU A 44 14.64 14.53 -5.03
CA GLU A 44 15.33 15.81 -5.26
C GLU A 44 14.87 16.90 -4.29
N GLU A 45 13.60 16.89 -3.89
CA GLU A 45 13.03 17.87 -2.96
C GLU A 45 13.47 17.69 -1.49
N ALA A 46 14.02 16.53 -1.14
CA ALA A 46 14.59 16.26 0.17
C ALA A 46 15.80 15.32 0.05
N PRO A 47 16.98 15.88 -0.25
CA PRO A 47 18.21 15.11 -0.36
C PRO A 47 18.46 14.28 0.90
N GLY A 48 18.67 12.98 0.71
CA GLY A 48 18.82 12.01 1.80
C GLY A 48 17.53 11.28 2.19
N VAL A 49 16.40 11.57 1.53
CA VAL A 49 15.17 10.77 1.56
C VAL A 49 15.02 10.02 0.24
N TYR A 50 14.52 8.79 0.35
CA TYR A 50 14.21 7.92 -0.77
C TYR A 50 12.72 7.56 -0.75
N GLU A 51 12.09 7.56 -1.92
CA GLU A 51 10.71 7.13 -2.13
C GLU A 51 10.69 5.73 -2.72
N SER A 52 9.81 4.86 -2.21
CA SER A 52 9.56 3.58 -2.86
C SER A 52 8.59 3.68 -4.03
N ALA A 53 8.79 2.84 -5.05
CA ALA A 53 7.78 2.58 -6.07
C ALA A 53 6.41 2.19 -5.47
N ASP A 54 5.37 2.36 -6.29
CA ASP A 54 4.03 1.80 -6.06
C ASP A 54 3.95 0.28 -6.33
N HIS A 55 5.09 -0.35 -6.60
CA HIS A 55 5.22 -1.78 -6.82
C HIS A 55 6.59 -2.28 -6.37
N THR A 56 6.65 -3.54 -5.97
CA THR A 56 7.90 -4.27 -5.76
C THR A 56 8.47 -4.76 -7.08
N VAL A 57 9.71 -5.23 -7.02
CA VAL A 57 10.41 -5.90 -8.11
C VAL A 57 9.62 -7.04 -8.76
N THR A 58 8.77 -7.74 -8.00
CA THR A 58 7.94 -8.84 -8.51
C THR A 58 6.65 -8.37 -9.19
N GLY A 59 6.39 -7.05 -9.16
CA GLY A 59 5.19 -6.41 -9.67
C GLY A 59 4.01 -6.43 -8.68
N ALA A 60 4.23 -6.81 -7.42
CA ALA A 60 3.22 -6.67 -6.39
C ALA A 60 3.06 -5.20 -6.03
N THR A 61 1.83 -4.68 -6.11
CA THR A 61 1.50 -3.29 -5.77
C THR A 61 1.72 -3.03 -4.29
N ASP A 62 2.30 -1.88 -3.96
CA ASP A 62 2.46 -1.39 -2.59
C ASP A 62 2.18 0.12 -2.53
N LYS A 63 1.89 0.65 -1.35
CA LYS A 63 1.76 2.10 -1.18
C LYS A 63 3.14 2.73 -1.08
N PRO A 64 3.42 3.83 -1.80
CA PRO A 64 4.69 4.53 -1.70
C PRO A 64 5.00 4.99 -0.28
N LYS A 65 6.23 4.70 0.14
CA LYS A 65 6.77 4.95 1.47
C LYS A 65 8.10 5.69 1.35
N LEU A 66 8.49 6.30 2.44
CA LEU A 66 9.72 7.05 2.57
C LEU A 66 10.74 6.27 3.36
N TYR A 67 11.99 6.37 2.92
CA TYR A 67 13.12 5.68 3.52
C TYR A 67 14.29 6.64 3.69
N VAL A 68 15.07 6.45 4.75
CA VAL A 68 16.34 7.14 4.94
C VAL A 68 17.49 6.12 5.02
N PRO A 69 18.65 6.43 4.42
CA PRO A 69 19.81 5.55 4.49
C PRO A 69 20.34 5.46 5.91
N VAL A 70 20.78 4.28 6.29
CA VAL A 70 21.49 3.99 7.53
C VAL A 70 22.87 3.49 7.14
N TYR A 71 23.89 4.19 7.62
CA TYR A 71 25.29 3.85 7.39
C TYR A 71 25.84 3.10 8.60
N ASP A 72 26.70 2.11 8.36
CA ASP A 72 27.50 1.47 9.41
C ASP A 72 28.98 1.79 9.16
N GLY A 73 29.69 2.28 10.18
CA GLY A 73 31.07 2.74 10.05
C GLY A 73 31.27 3.95 9.11
N ASP A 74 32.42 3.98 8.42
CA ASP A 74 32.82 5.05 7.48
C ASP A 74 32.49 4.69 6.01
N GLU A 75 31.48 3.85 5.78
CA GLU A 75 31.13 3.40 4.42
C GLU A 75 30.38 4.49 3.64
N LEU A 76 30.77 4.68 2.37
CA LEU A 76 30.12 5.61 1.43
C LEU A 76 28.80 5.06 0.85
N GLN A 77 28.39 3.86 1.28
CA GLN A 77 27.17 3.18 0.84
C GLN A 77 26.33 2.85 2.06
N PRO A 78 25.00 2.99 1.98
CA PRO A 78 24.11 2.63 3.07
C PRO A 78 24.14 1.11 3.31
N SER A 79 24.21 0.70 4.57
CA SER A 79 24.11 -0.71 4.96
C SER A 79 22.64 -1.17 4.97
N SER A 80 21.73 -0.28 5.36
CA SER A 80 20.29 -0.54 5.41
C SER A 80 19.50 0.75 5.17
N PHE A 81 18.19 0.63 5.02
CA PHE A 81 17.25 1.75 4.99
C PHE A 81 16.22 1.62 6.11
N ALA A 82 15.88 2.74 6.74
CA ALA A 82 14.81 2.82 7.72
C ALA A 82 13.55 3.44 7.10
N GLU A 83 12.40 2.77 7.25
CA GLU A 83 11.09 3.33 6.85
C GLU A 83 10.71 4.48 7.81
N VAL A 84 10.46 5.67 7.26
CA VAL A 84 10.14 6.89 8.06
C VAL A 84 8.70 7.36 7.93
N GLY A 85 7.93 6.81 6.99
CA GLY A 85 6.50 7.09 6.86
C GLY A 85 5.94 6.88 5.46
N ALA A 86 4.67 7.24 5.28
CA ALA A 86 4.03 7.19 3.97
C ALA A 86 4.37 8.42 3.13
N ARG A 87 4.52 8.25 1.81
CA ARG A 87 4.79 9.36 0.88
C ARG A 87 3.71 10.44 0.91
N GLU A 88 2.45 10.04 1.12
CA GLU A 88 1.29 10.94 1.18
C GLU A 88 1.33 11.90 2.38
N GLN A 89 2.08 11.55 3.43
CA GLN A 89 2.22 12.34 4.66
C GLN A 89 3.47 13.25 4.65
N PHE A 90 4.26 13.19 3.57
CA PHE A 90 5.48 13.95 3.42
C PHE A 90 5.22 15.46 3.36
N ALA A 91 6.12 16.23 3.97
CA ALA A 91 6.19 17.67 3.80
C ALA A 91 7.66 18.11 3.69
N ALA A 92 8.01 18.74 2.56
CA ALA A 92 9.34 19.29 2.34
C ALA A 92 9.54 20.61 3.10
N ILE A 93 10.78 20.89 3.49
CA ILE A 93 11.18 22.17 4.07
C ILE A 93 11.48 23.15 2.93
N THR A 94 10.92 24.34 3.03
CA THR A 94 11.16 25.45 2.09
C THR A 94 11.96 26.59 2.73
N ASP A 95 11.90 26.74 4.05
CA ASP A 95 12.68 27.72 4.82
C ASP A 95 12.96 27.17 6.23
N PHE A 96 14.10 27.55 6.82
CA PHE A 96 14.57 27.16 8.15
C PHE A 96 14.38 28.28 9.19
N THR A 97 13.64 29.34 8.83
CA THR A 97 13.24 30.40 9.75
C THR A 97 11.78 30.81 9.51
N VAL A 98 11.04 31.04 10.60
CA VAL A 98 9.64 31.48 10.53
C VAL A 98 9.56 32.98 10.78
N THR A 99 9.01 33.71 9.82
CA THR A 99 8.75 35.14 9.99
C THR A 99 7.50 35.33 10.83
N MET A 100 7.60 35.93 12.02
CA MET A 100 6.48 36.19 12.92
C MET A 100 6.26 37.69 13.13
N GLY A 101 5.00 38.10 13.33
CA GLY A 101 4.61 39.49 13.58
C GLY A 101 4.31 40.27 12.30
N LEU A 102 3.47 41.30 12.43
CA LEU A 102 2.97 42.06 11.30
C LEU A 102 4.10 42.89 10.66
N PRO A 103 4.16 42.96 9.32
CA PRO A 103 5.13 43.80 8.61
C PRO A 103 5.08 45.26 9.10
N GLY A 104 6.24 45.80 9.46
CA GLY A 104 6.38 47.19 9.93
C GLY A 104 5.90 47.46 11.37
N VAL A 105 5.43 46.43 12.10
CA VAL A 105 4.98 46.58 13.50
C VAL A 105 5.91 45.82 14.45
N ASN A 106 6.02 44.51 14.30
CA ASN A 106 6.72 43.63 15.24
C ASN A 106 7.29 42.38 14.56
N GLN A 107 7.71 42.53 13.30
CA GLN A 107 8.29 41.45 12.51
C GLN A 107 9.60 40.97 13.11
N ARG A 108 9.76 39.65 13.24
CA ARG A 108 10.95 38.98 13.74
C ARG A 108 11.08 37.59 13.13
N GLN A 109 12.31 37.10 13.04
CA GLN A 109 12.58 35.70 12.68
C GLN A 109 12.56 34.85 13.96
N GLU A 110 11.87 33.73 13.90
CA GLU A 110 11.80 32.74 14.96
C GLU A 110 12.38 31.41 14.46
N PRO A 111 13.10 30.65 15.31
CA PRO A 111 13.55 29.31 14.95
C PRO A 111 12.38 28.39 14.63
N GLY A 112 12.44 27.75 13.46
CA GLY A 112 11.37 26.87 12.99
C GLY A 112 11.52 26.54 11.51
N PHE A 113 10.48 25.98 10.93
CA PHE A 113 10.50 25.48 9.56
C PHE A 113 9.23 25.94 8.83
N VAL A 114 9.38 26.34 7.57
CA VAL A 114 8.25 26.57 6.65
C VAL A 114 8.16 25.40 5.72
N LEU A 115 6.98 24.78 5.64
CA LEU A 115 6.73 23.61 4.80
C LEU A 115 6.18 24.01 3.43
N ASP A 116 6.39 23.16 2.44
CA ASP A 116 5.87 23.30 1.06
C ASP A 116 4.35 23.49 0.96
N ASN A 117 3.60 22.92 1.89
CA ASN A 117 2.16 23.04 2.02
C ASN A 117 1.71 24.36 2.71
N GLY A 118 2.64 25.26 3.02
CA GLY A 118 2.38 26.57 3.63
C GLY A 118 2.20 26.54 5.16
N LEU A 119 2.37 25.39 5.80
CA LEU A 119 2.39 25.30 7.25
C LEU A 119 3.73 25.76 7.83
N VAL A 120 3.70 26.18 9.09
CA VAL A 120 4.90 26.51 9.86
C VAL A 120 5.02 25.63 11.09
N LEU A 121 6.24 25.23 11.40
CA LEU A 121 6.61 24.44 12.57
C LEU A 121 7.58 25.28 13.42
N LEU A 122 7.19 25.70 14.61
CA LEU A 122 8.06 26.48 15.50
C LEU A 122 8.84 25.56 16.44
N GLU A 123 10.12 25.85 16.68
CA GLU A 123 10.92 25.08 17.66
C GLU A 123 10.32 25.16 19.08
N SER A 124 9.68 26.29 19.41
CA SER A 124 8.98 26.49 20.68
C SER A 124 7.72 25.61 20.83
N GLU A 125 7.17 25.11 19.73
CA GLU A 125 5.98 24.25 19.69
C GLU A 125 6.32 22.76 19.56
N ARG A 126 7.61 22.43 19.75
CA ARG A 126 8.10 21.05 19.79
C ARG A 126 7.70 20.37 21.09
N ASP A 127 7.14 19.17 20.99
CA ASP A 127 6.76 18.35 22.13
C ASP A 127 7.97 17.56 22.70
N SER A 128 7.75 16.88 23.83
CA SER A 128 8.79 16.07 24.50
C SER A 128 9.22 14.84 23.72
N GLN A 129 8.41 14.40 22.74
CA GLN A 129 8.74 13.31 21.83
C GLN A 129 9.52 13.81 20.60
N GLY A 130 9.65 15.13 20.46
CA GLY A 130 10.37 15.78 19.37
C GLY A 130 9.51 16.08 18.15
N ASN A 131 8.19 15.92 18.22
CA ASN A 131 7.26 16.28 17.15
C ASN A 131 6.85 17.75 17.25
N TYR A 132 6.43 18.33 16.12
CA TYR A 132 6.08 19.73 16.01
C TYR A 132 4.60 19.90 15.77
N LYS A 133 3.98 20.85 16.48
CA LYS A 133 2.61 21.28 16.17
C LYS A 133 2.65 22.29 15.04
N ALA A 134 1.78 22.10 14.04
CA ALA A 134 1.74 22.98 12.89
C ALA A 134 0.83 24.19 13.10
N GLY A 135 1.33 25.36 12.71
CA GLY A 135 0.57 26.59 12.54
C GLY A 135 0.25 26.87 11.08
N ALA A 136 -0.90 27.48 10.81
CA ALA A 136 -1.28 28.00 9.50
C ALA A 136 -1.70 29.47 9.64
N GLY A 137 -1.35 30.28 8.65
CA GLY A 137 -1.71 31.69 8.64
C GLY A 137 -0.90 32.51 7.65
N MET A 138 -1.01 33.82 7.75
CA MET A 138 -0.49 34.78 6.79
C MET A 138 0.11 35.99 7.53
N ASP A 139 1.03 36.70 6.88
CA ASP A 139 1.63 37.96 7.39
C ASP A 139 2.22 37.85 8.81
N GLY A 140 2.84 36.71 9.12
CA GLY A 140 3.49 36.46 10.41
C GLY A 140 2.53 36.19 11.57
N MET A 141 1.24 35.97 11.28
CA MET A 141 0.25 35.50 12.25
C MET A 141 -0.15 34.06 11.93
N PHE A 142 0.02 33.15 12.89
CA PHE A 142 -0.28 31.73 12.72
C PHE A 142 -1.22 31.21 13.80
N LEU A 143 -2.18 30.39 13.40
CA LEU A 143 -3.09 29.67 14.29
C LEU A 143 -2.74 28.18 14.28
N GLN A 144 -2.79 27.55 15.44
CA GLN A 144 -2.50 26.13 15.57
C GLN A 144 -3.58 25.31 14.83
N THR A 145 -3.15 24.40 13.97
CA THR A 145 -4.03 23.56 13.13
C THR A 145 -4.46 22.27 13.80
N GLY A 146 -3.75 21.85 14.85
CA GLY A 146 -3.89 20.53 15.47
C GLY A 146 -3.14 19.40 14.76
N ARG A 147 -2.55 19.67 13.59
CA ARG A 147 -1.67 18.72 12.88
C ARG A 147 -0.33 18.62 13.60
N VAL A 148 0.27 17.42 13.59
CA VAL A 148 1.53 17.11 14.27
C VAL A 148 2.48 16.48 13.27
N PHE A 149 3.73 16.91 13.27
CA PHE A 149 4.75 16.48 12.32
C PHE A 149 5.96 15.90 13.05
N ALA A 150 6.39 14.71 12.63
CA ALA A 150 7.63 14.09 13.09
C ALA A 150 8.77 14.51 12.14
N PRO A 151 9.95 14.89 12.65
CA PRO A 151 11.09 15.24 11.82
C PRO A 151 11.71 14.00 11.17
N ILE A 152 11.95 14.06 9.85
CA ILE A 152 12.87 13.16 9.16
C ILE A 152 14.27 13.73 9.35
N ARG A 153 15.18 12.90 9.84
CA ARG A 153 16.56 13.29 10.12
C ARG A 153 17.54 12.57 9.22
N TYR A 154 18.54 13.31 8.74
CA TYR A 154 19.70 12.77 8.05
C TYR A 154 20.88 12.63 9.03
N ASP A 155 21.85 11.81 8.64
CA ASP A 155 23.13 11.56 9.31
C ASP A 155 23.61 12.72 10.22
N GLY A 156 23.83 12.43 11.51
CA GLY A 156 24.19 13.44 12.53
C GLY A 156 23.02 14.18 13.19
N GLY A 157 21.78 13.97 12.74
CA GLY A 157 20.55 14.45 13.39
C GLY A 157 19.96 15.74 12.82
N GLU A 158 20.47 16.21 11.67
CA GLU A 158 19.92 17.35 10.92
C GLU A 158 18.52 17.03 10.40
N ILE A 159 17.58 17.97 10.52
CA ILE A 159 16.21 17.78 10.05
C ILE A 159 16.12 18.21 8.58
N ILE A 160 15.76 17.28 7.72
CA ILE A 160 15.71 17.50 6.27
C ILE A 160 14.30 17.57 5.70
N ALA A 161 13.33 16.97 6.38
CA ALA A 161 11.91 16.97 5.99
C ALA A 161 11.03 16.60 7.19
N PHE A 162 9.72 16.55 6.98
CA PHE A 162 8.76 16.13 8.00
C PHE A 162 7.76 15.12 7.44
N VAL A 163 7.23 14.28 8.33
CA VAL A 163 6.08 13.40 8.07
C VAL A 163 4.94 13.79 9.00
N GLU A 164 3.77 14.05 8.44
CA GLU A 164 2.56 14.25 9.22
C GLU A 164 2.18 12.97 9.96
N GLN A 165 1.97 13.11 11.25
CA GLN A 165 1.53 12.02 12.10
C GLN A 165 0.00 12.02 12.17
N PRO A 166 -0.67 10.87 12.00
CA PRO A 166 -2.11 10.79 12.15
C PRO A 166 -2.55 11.25 13.55
N PRO A 167 -3.77 11.78 13.72
CA PRO A 167 -4.27 12.20 15.02
C PRO A 167 -4.22 11.05 16.03
N ALA A 168 -3.99 11.36 17.31
CA ALA A 168 -3.77 10.36 18.37
C ALA A 168 -4.87 9.29 18.46
N ARG A 169 -6.13 9.62 18.13
CA ARG A 169 -7.24 8.65 18.09
C ARG A 169 -7.11 7.60 17.00
N GLU A 170 -6.51 7.95 15.87
CA GLU A 170 -6.22 7.01 14.78
C GLU A 170 -4.98 6.19 15.11
N ARG A 171 -3.94 6.80 15.72
CA ARG A 171 -2.80 6.05 16.27
C ARG A 171 -3.21 5.03 17.31
N GLU A 172 -4.11 5.37 18.23
CA GLU A 172 -4.65 4.44 19.22
C GLU A 172 -5.48 3.33 18.57
N GLN A 173 -6.20 3.60 17.48
CA GLN A 173 -6.96 2.58 16.74
C GLN A 173 -6.06 1.67 15.88
N GLU A 174 -4.99 2.22 15.29
CA GLU A 174 -3.98 1.47 14.54
C GLU A 174 -3.03 0.69 15.46
N GLN A 175 -2.68 1.20 16.63
CA GLN A 175 -1.92 0.45 17.65
C GLN A 175 -2.80 -0.55 18.41
N ALA A 176 -4.10 -0.27 18.60
CA ALA A 176 -5.05 -1.24 19.15
C ALA A 176 -5.43 -2.33 18.13
N LYS A 177 -5.22 -2.09 16.83
CA LYS A 177 -4.90 -3.17 15.90
C LYS A 177 -3.48 -3.62 16.18
N ALA A 178 -3.30 -4.37 17.28
CA ALA A 178 -2.12 -5.22 17.44
C ALA A 178 -1.84 -5.89 16.09
N PRO A 179 -0.57 -6.04 15.66
CA PRO A 179 -0.26 -6.73 14.41
C PRO A 179 -1.06 -8.03 14.46
N GLU A 180 -2.08 -8.13 13.61
CA GLU A 180 -2.79 -9.38 13.44
C GLU A 180 -1.66 -10.35 13.12
N PRO A 181 -1.43 -11.39 13.93
CA PRO A 181 -0.23 -12.20 13.83
C PRO A 181 -0.09 -12.56 12.37
N GLU A 182 0.97 -12.04 11.73
CA GLU A 182 1.20 -12.26 10.30
C GLU A 182 0.97 -13.74 10.10
N LYS A 183 -0.08 -14.09 9.33
CA LYS A 183 -0.51 -15.48 9.21
C LYS A 183 0.76 -16.26 8.88
N PRO A 184 1.16 -17.25 9.70
CA PRO A 184 2.47 -17.87 9.55
C PRO A 184 2.63 -18.28 8.10
N ALA A 185 3.74 -17.87 7.48
CA ALA A 185 3.99 -18.09 6.06
C ALA A 185 3.65 -19.54 5.71
N ARG A 186 2.57 -19.72 4.95
CA ARG A 186 2.07 -21.06 4.59
C ARG A 186 2.99 -21.57 3.50
N VAL A 187 3.62 -22.71 3.72
CA VAL A 187 4.44 -23.37 2.73
C VAL A 187 3.76 -24.67 2.33
N ASN A 188 3.59 -24.88 1.03
CA ASN A 188 3.10 -26.13 0.48
C ASN A 188 4.03 -26.59 -0.64
N GLN A 189 4.54 -27.82 -0.55
CA GLN A 189 5.44 -28.41 -1.55
C GLN A 189 6.67 -27.53 -1.90
N GLY A 190 7.15 -26.76 -0.93
CA GLY A 190 8.27 -25.82 -1.13
C GLY A 190 7.88 -24.49 -1.79
N TYR A 191 6.60 -24.25 -2.06
CA TYR A 191 6.08 -22.95 -2.50
C TYR A 191 5.55 -22.17 -1.29
N THR A 192 6.05 -20.95 -1.10
CA THR A 192 5.55 -20.00 -0.10
C THR A 192 4.31 -19.32 -0.64
N ILE A 193 3.20 -19.38 0.09
CA ILE A 193 1.95 -18.70 -0.31
C ILE A 193 2.14 -17.19 -0.20
N LEU A 194 2.02 -16.51 -1.35
CA LEU A 194 2.13 -15.06 -1.48
C LEU A 194 0.77 -14.36 -1.36
N GLU A 195 -0.26 -14.92 -2.00
CA GLU A 195 -1.61 -14.35 -2.04
C GLU A 195 -2.68 -15.41 -1.74
N SER A 196 -3.81 -14.96 -1.20
CA SER A 196 -4.98 -15.78 -0.94
C SER A 196 -6.26 -14.98 -1.25
N VAL A 197 -7.23 -15.64 -1.88
CA VAL A 197 -8.56 -15.10 -2.21
C VAL A 197 -9.62 -16.06 -1.71
N ASP A 198 -10.56 -15.57 -0.89
CA ASP A 198 -11.78 -16.32 -0.56
C ASP A 198 -12.87 -16.02 -1.60
N ALA A 199 -13.42 -17.08 -2.18
CA ALA A 199 -14.50 -17.03 -3.15
C ALA A 199 -15.65 -17.93 -2.69
N GLY A 200 -16.57 -17.36 -1.91
CA GLY A 200 -17.77 -18.06 -1.45
C GLY A 200 -17.45 -19.21 -0.48
N GLY A 201 -16.47 -19.04 0.40
CA GLY A 201 -16.05 -20.06 1.36
C GLY A 201 -15.05 -21.08 0.81
N VAL A 202 -14.60 -20.91 -0.43
CA VAL A 202 -13.49 -21.65 -1.02
C VAL A 202 -12.29 -20.71 -1.13
N GLU A 203 -11.16 -21.12 -0.55
CA GLU A 203 -9.91 -20.36 -0.64
C GLU A 203 -9.09 -20.79 -1.87
N PHE A 204 -8.65 -19.82 -2.66
CA PHE A 204 -7.64 -20.00 -3.68
C PHE A 204 -6.36 -19.27 -3.26
N VAL A 205 -5.20 -19.84 -3.57
CA VAL A 205 -3.90 -19.28 -3.18
C VAL A 205 -2.94 -19.25 -4.36
N LEU A 206 -2.01 -18.30 -4.34
CA LEU A 206 -0.85 -18.25 -5.23
C LEU A 206 0.41 -18.48 -4.39
N GLY A 207 1.23 -19.45 -4.78
CA GLY A 207 2.50 -19.76 -4.14
C GLY A 207 3.69 -19.58 -5.07
N GLU A 208 4.87 -19.33 -4.49
CA GLU A 208 6.13 -19.18 -5.21
C GLU A 208 7.22 -20.10 -4.67
N ASN A 209 7.95 -20.75 -5.58
CA ASN A 209 9.18 -21.49 -5.32
C ASN A 209 10.23 -21.12 -6.37
N PRO A 210 11.18 -20.22 -6.06
CA PRO A 210 12.20 -19.79 -7.01
C PRO A 210 13.12 -20.92 -7.51
N LYS A 211 13.15 -22.06 -6.81
CA LYS A 211 13.96 -23.23 -7.16
C LYS A 211 13.21 -24.23 -8.03
N ALA A 212 11.92 -24.03 -8.28
CA ALA A 212 11.13 -24.91 -9.12
C ALA A 212 11.25 -24.55 -10.60
N VAL A 213 11.06 -25.54 -11.48
CA VAL A 213 11.03 -25.33 -12.94
C VAL A 213 9.94 -24.33 -13.36
N GLN A 214 8.82 -24.33 -12.63
CA GLN A 214 7.73 -23.36 -12.77
C GLN A 214 7.58 -22.65 -11.43
N PRO A 215 8.11 -21.42 -11.28
CA PRO A 215 8.21 -20.79 -9.96
C PRO A 215 6.88 -20.45 -9.32
N PHE A 216 5.79 -20.32 -10.07
CA PHE A 216 4.49 -19.91 -9.52
C PHE A 216 3.47 -21.04 -9.63
N VAL A 217 2.58 -21.11 -8.64
CA VAL A 217 1.48 -22.07 -8.64
C VAL A 217 0.22 -21.46 -8.07
N THR A 218 -0.94 -21.76 -8.62
CA THR A 218 -2.24 -21.48 -8.01
C THR A 218 -2.88 -22.77 -7.51
N TRP A 219 -3.40 -22.74 -6.29
CA TRP A 219 -4.07 -23.88 -5.68
C TRP A 219 -5.46 -23.51 -5.16
N ARG A 220 -6.33 -24.51 -5.09
CA ARG A 220 -7.60 -24.46 -4.34
C ARG A 220 -7.42 -25.20 -3.02
N ARG A 221 -7.81 -24.59 -1.91
CA ARG A 221 -7.81 -25.24 -0.60
C ARG A 221 -8.88 -26.32 -0.53
N VAL A 222 -8.56 -27.44 0.11
CA VAL A 222 -9.50 -28.53 0.36
C VAL A 222 -10.53 -28.10 1.41
N ASP A 223 -11.81 -28.27 1.09
CA ASP A 223 -12.91 -28.03 2.02
C ASP A 223 -12.79 -28.94 3.25
N GLY A 224 -12.70 -28.35 4.44
CA GLY A 224 -12.47 -29.09 5.69
C GLY A 224 -11.06 -29.66 5.88
N GLY A 225 -10.12 -29.36 4.98
CA GLY A 225 -8.71 -29.74 5.08
C GLY A 225 -7.89 -28.83 6.00
N GLY A 226 -6.67 -29.26 6.29
CA GLY A 226 -5.69 -28.49 7.05
C GLY A 226 -5.30 -27.15 6.39
N PRO A 227 -4.52 -26.30 7.09
CA PRO A 227 -4.11 -24.99 6.59
C PRO A 227 -3.27 -25.04 5.30
N THR A 228 -2.65 -26.19 5.00
CA THR A 228 -1.78 -26.41 3.83
C THR A 228 -2.31 -27.50 2.90
N ASP A 229 -3.56 -27.94 3.07
CA ASP A 229 -4.15 -28.96 2.20
C ASP A 229 -4.73 -28.29 0.95
N PHE A 230 -3.95 -28.39 -0.12
CA PHE A 230 -4.21 -27.76 -1.40
C PHE A 230 -4.36 -28.79 -2.52
N THR A 231 -5.23 -28.48 -3.48
CA THR A 231 -5.53 -29.32 -4.64
C THR A 231 -5.58 -28.49 -5.92
N TRP A 232 -5.57 -29.18 -7.07
CA TRP A 232 -5.78 -28.57 -8.40
C TRP A 232 -4.75 -27.47 -8.71
N GLY A 233 -3.48 -27.80 -8.56
CA GLY A 233 -2.36 -26.91 -8.85
C GLY A 233 -2.24 -26.58 -10.33
N HIS A 234 -2.29 -25.30 -10.68
CA HIS A 234 -1.82 -24.83 -11.99
C HIS A 234 -0.48 -24.14 -11.81
N TYR A 235 0.52 -24.55 -12.58
CA TYR A 235 1.89 -24.05 -12.46
C TYR A 235 2.20 -23.09 -13.61
N TYR A 236 3.00 -22.06 -13.32
CA TYR A 236 3.31 -20.97 -14.23
C TYR A 236 4.78 -20.57 -14.13
N ASN A 237 5.30 -20.06 -15.24
CA ASN A 237 6.62 -19.44 -15.31
C ASN A 237 6.58 -17.94 -14.97
N ASP A 238 5.38 -17.36 -14.84
CA ASP A 238 5.22 -15.96 -14.55
C ASP A 238 4.08 -15.64 -13.57
N TYR A 239 4.36 -14.68 -12.69
CA TYR A 239 3.43 -14.23 -11.66
C TYR A 239 2.12 -13.67 -12.23
N GLN A 240 2.15 -12.93 -13.34
CA GLN A 240 0.94 -12.31 -13.90
C GLN A 240 -0.04 -13.34 -14.49
N SER A 241 0.45 -14.41 -15.11
CA SER A 241 -0.38 -15.54 -15.54
C SER A 241 -0.95 -16.30 -14.36
N ALA A 242 -0.15 -16.53 -13.30
CA ALA A 242 -0.64 -17.12 -12.06
C ALA A 242 -1.71 -16.24 -11.39
N LYS A 243 -1.51 -14.93 -11.34
CA LYS A 243 -2.46 -13.97 -10.75
C LYS A 243 -3.77 -13.89 -11.54
N ARG A 244 -3.70 -13.90 -12.87
CA ARG A 244 -4.90 -13.96 -13.74
C ARG A 244 -5.67 -15.25 -13.52
N ASP A 245 -4.99 -16.38 -13.39
CA ASP A 245 -5.64 -17.66 -13.06
C ASP A 245 -6.26 -17.64 -11.66
N LEU A 246 -5.56 -17.11 -10.65
CA LEU A 246 -6.08 -16.96 -9.29
C LEU A 246 -7.41 -16.18 -9.29
N MET A 247 -7.43 -15.01 -9.92
CA MET A 247 -8.62 -14.16 -9.99
C MET A 247 -9.71 -14.79 -10.86
N GLY A 248 -9.35 -15.46 -11.96
CA GLY A 248 -10.28 -16.15 -12.84
C GLY A 248 -11.02 -17.28 -12.12
N ARG A 249 -10.30 -18.11 -11.38
CA ARG A 249 -10.85 -19.22 -10.58
C ARG A 249 -11.75 -18.73 -9.45
N ALA A 250 -11.34 -17.66 -8.76
CA ALA A 250 -12.15 -17.05 -7.72
C ALA A 250 -13.47 -16.48 -8.29
N GLN A 251 -13.41 -15.83 -9.45
CA GLN A 251 -14.59 -15.27 -10.11
C GLN A 251 -15.54 -16.36 -10.63
N GLU A 252 -15.00 -17.42 -11.23
CA GLU A 252 -15.78 -18.58 -11.70
C GLU A 252 -16.52 -19.24 -10.52
N GLN A 253 -15.84 -19.44 -9.39
CA GLN A 253 -16.43 -19.99 -8.17
C GLN A 253 -17.60 -19.14 -7.63
N LEU A 254 -17.50 -17.81 -7.69
CA LEU A 254 -18.58 -16.91 -7.29
C LEU A 254 -19.76 -16.94 -8.27
N ASN A 255 -19.47 -17.05 -9.57
CA ASN A 255 -20.50 -17.15 -10.61
C ASN A 255 -21.31 -18.46 -10.47
N ASP A 256 -20.63 -19.59 -10.28
CA ASP A 256 -21.27 -20.90 -10.09
C ASP A 256 -22.20 -20.93 -8.87
N GLN A 257 -21.79 -20.29 -7.77
CA GLN A 257 -22.64 -20.16 -6.58
C GLN A 257 -23.88 -19.29 -6.81
N ASN A 258 -23.77 -18.30 -7.70
CA ASN A 258 -24.88 -17.42 -8.02
C ASN A 258 -25.88 -18.09 -8.98
N GLU A 259 -25.40 -18.93 -9.90
CA GLU A 259 -26.24 -19.74 -10.80
C GLU A 259 -26.94 -20.92 -10.08
N GLY A 260 -26.35 -21.44 -9.01
CA GLY A 260 -26.93 -22.52 -8.20
C GLY A 260 -28.06 -22.10 -7.25
N LYS A 261 -28.29 -20.80 -7.03
CA LYS A 261 -29.39 -20.32 -6.16
C LYS A 261 -30.73 -20.37 -6.92
N PRO A 262 -31.75 -21.09 -6.44
CA PRO A 262 -33.08 -20.98 -7.03
C PRO A 262 -33.54 -19.51 -6.97
N PRO A 263 -34.19 -18.99 -8.03
CA PRO A 263 -34.53 -17.58 -8.10
C PRO A 263 -35.29 -17.15 -6.84
N SER A 264 -34.89 -16.00 -6.30
CA SER A 264 -35.50 -15.45 -5.08
C SER A 264 -37.02 -15.34 -5.25
N LEU A 265 -37.79 -15.43 -4.15
CA LEU A 265 -39.26 -15.32 -4.20
C LEU A 265 -39.72 -14.04 -4.93
N ARG A 266 -38.93 -12.96 -4.79
CA ARG A 266 -39.14 -11.67 -5.45
C ARG A 266 -38.86 -11.72 -6.95
N ALA A 267 -37.82 -12.44 -7.38
CA ALA A 267 -37.56 -12.69 -8.80
C ALA A 267 -38.62 -13.60 -9.42
N LYS A 268 -39.07 -14.64 -8.70
CA LYS A 268 -40.19 -15.50 -9.11
C LYS A 268 -41.50 -14.71 -9.26
N LEU A 269 -41.78 -13.79 -8.33
CA LEU A 269 -42.97 -12.94 -8.38
C LEU A 269 -42.90 -11.94 -9.55
N ARG A 270 -41.72 -11.38 -9.82
CA ARG A 270 -41.49 -10.46 -10.95
C ARG A 270 -41.65 -11.18 -12.29
N MET A 271 -41.08 -12.37 -12.44
CA MET A 271 -41.26 -13.21 -13.63
C MET A 271 -42.73 -13.60 -13.83
N ALA A 272 -43.47 -13.91 -12.76
CA ALA A 272 -44.90 -14.19 -12.83
C ALA A 272 -45.74 -12.94 -13.20
N GLN A 273 -45.30 -11.75 -12.83
CA GLN A 273 -45.94 -10.48 -13.22
C GLN A 273 -45.62 -10.11 -14.66
N GLU A 274 -44.36 -10.22 -15.09
CA GLU A 274 -43.92 -9.94 -16.47
C GLU A 274 -44.57 -10.90 -17.48
N ASN A 275 -44.70 -12.19 -17.13
CA ASN A 275 -45.39 -13.17 -17.99
C ASN A 275 -46.92 -12.95 -18.06
N LYS A 276 -47.48 -12.16 -17.14
CA LYS A 276 -48.89 -11.74 -17.14
C LYS A 276 -49.13 -10.45 -17.92
N SER A 277 -48.05 -9.74 -18.30
CA SER A 277 -48.08 -8.44 -18.97
C SER A 277 -47.80 -8.51 -20.49
N LEU A 278 -47.62 -9.70 -21.07
CA LEU A 278 -47.59 -9.86 -22.53
C LEU A 278 -49.03 -9.88 -23.07
N PRO A 279 -49.47 -8.89 -23.88
CA PRO A 279 -50.75 -8.96 -24.55
C PRO A 279 -50.69 -10.01 -25.66
N GLY A 280 -51.55 -11.03 -25.56
CA GLY A 280 -51.72 -12.01 -26.62
C GLY A 280 -52.12 -11.35 -27.96
N PRO A 281 -51.80 -11.96 -29.11
CA PRO A 281 -52.05 -11.35 -30.41
C PRO A 281 -53.54 -11.06 -30.62
N HIS A 282 -53.83 -9.81 -31.00
CA HIS A 282 -55.16 -9.32 -31.39
C HIS A 282 -55.79 -10.26 -32.44
N ARG A 283 -56.88 -10.94 -32.07
CA ARG A 283 -57.82 -11.54 -33.04
C ARG A 283 -58.69 -10.41 -33.62
N PRO A 284 -58.86 -10.32 -34.96
CA PRO A 284 -59.84 -9.41 -35.53
C PRO A 284 -61.26 -9.88 -35.21
N ALA A 285 -62.16 -8.92 -34.98
CA ALA A 285 -63.57 -9.15 -34.65
C ALA A 285 -64.35 -9.73 -35.85
N PRO A 286 -65.30 -10.64 -35.64
CA PRO A 286 -66.09 -11.22 -36.72
C PRO A 286 -67.23 -10.31 -37.18
N GLU A 287 -67.46 -10.29 -38.50
CA GLU A 287 -68.63 -9.73 -39.17
C GLU A 287 -69.93 -10.34 -38.64
N LYS A 288 -70.95 -9.48 -38.50
CA LYS A 288 -72.34 -9.88 -38.23
C LYS A 288 -72.99 -10.37 -39.53
N GLU A 289 -73.36 -11.64 -39.58
CA GLU A 289 -74.46 -12.09 -40.44
C GLU A 289 -75.78 -12.06 -39.64
N ARG A 290 -76.70 -11.23 -40.16
CA ARG A 290 -78.16 -11.15 -40.02
C ARG A 290 -78.83 -11.36 -38.65
#